data_AF-A0A448MNV6-F1
#
_entry.id   AF-A0A448MNV6-F1
#
_cell.length_a   1.000
_cell.length_b   1.000
_cell.length_c   1.000
_cell.angle_alpha   90.00
_cell.angle_beta   90.00
_cell.angle_gamma   90.00
#
_symmetry.space_group_name_H-M   'P 1'
#
loop_
_entity.id
_entity.type
_entity.pdbx_description
1 polymer ?
#
loop_
_entity_poly.entity_id
_entity_poly.type
_entity_poly.pdbx_seq_one_letter_code
_entity_poly.pdbx_strand_id
1 'polypeptide(L)'
;MGVINNINRCIFNSVLGAVSRFAFHLGGIVKFSVKIVVIFTALCCAACTSVSRDPVKSIDIYVKPYYSAEKGKTKNVFVHKQLDPMLRENSINGYQSAVKFVQENPARISPMTMFTLAARAYDFGLRDEAVKWFYRGQNRLITALYVLNLPKATVAENTGFSQVIGQFVNPYAFCDLNKQRQLAEDAVNWVISHPYEIVFMKELPAKFQDRKIALKEAEEKLKVRLKAQDEFLLIHKIKRIGNKSG
;
A
#
# COMPACT_ATOMS: atom_id res chain seq x y z
N MET A 1 -5.10 14.02 13.81
CA MET A 1 -5.63 14.55 12.55
C MET A 1 -4.47 14.80 11.60
N GLY A 2 -4.26 13.98 10.58
CA GLY A 2 -3.09 14.12 9.70
C GLY A 2 -2.95 13.04 8.62
N VAL A 3 -4.06 12.46 8.16
CA VAL A 3 -4.03 11.22 7.34
C VAL A 3 -4.51 11.45 5.89
N ILE A 4 -4.82 12.68 5.48
CA ILE A 4 -5.37 12.97 4.13
C ILE A 4 -4.32 13.46 3.12
N ASN A 5 -3.11 13.85 3.54
CA ASN A 5 -2.20 14.61 2.68
C ASN A 5 -1.16 13.83 1.87
N ASN A 6 -1.09 12.50 1.93
CA ASN A 6 -0.03 11.72 1.24
C ASN A 6 -0.41 11.13 -0.13
N ILE A 7 -1.65 11.36 -0.60
CA ILE A 7 -2.06 11.07 -1.98
C ILE A 7 -1.43 12.08 -2.98
N ASN A 8 -0.84 13.18 -2.47
CA ASN A 8 -0.44 14.37 -3.22
C ASN A 8 1.04 14.44 -3.66
N ARG A 9 1.72 13.35 -4.01
CA ARG A 9 3.06 13.46 -4.65
C ARG A 9 3.15 12.97 -6.09
N CYS A 10 2.56 11.82 -6.41
CA CYS A 10 2.51 11.33 -7.80
C CYS A 10 1.20 11.75 -8.55
N ILE A 11 0.22 12.34 -7.85
CA ILE A 11 -0.98 12.98 -8.44
C ILE A 11 -0.81 14.51 -8.54
N PHE A 12 -0.05 15.14 -7.65
CA PHE A 12 0.03 16.61 -7.57
C PHE A 12 0.77 17.25 -8.76
N ASN A 13 1.69 16.53 -9.39
CA ASN A 13 2.30 16.97 -10.66
C ASN A 13 1.32 17.03 -11.85
N SER A 14 0.10 16.48 -11.74
CA SER A 14 -0.94 16.69 -12.76
C SER A 14 -1.94 17.80 -12.41
N VAL A 15 -2.00 18.26 -11.15
CA VAL A 15 -3.00 19.25 -10.70
C VAL A 15 -2.44 20.68 -10.74
N LEU A 16 -1.13 20.88 -10.52
CA LEU A 16 -0.54 22.21 -10.66
C LEU A 16 -0.61 22.77 -12.09
N GLY A 17 -0.67 21.92 -13.11
CA GLY A 17 -0.87 22.33 -14.50
C GLY A 17 -2.29 22.84 -14.81
N ALA A 18 -3.29 22.50 -13.98
CA ALA A 18 -4.68 22.88 -14.19
C ALA A 18 -5.06 24.19 -13.48
N VAL A 19 -4.37 24.54 -12.39
CA VAL A 19 -4.70 25.77 -11.63
C VAL A 19 -4.13 27.03 -12.28
N SER A 20 -3.09 26.92 -13.13
CA SER A 20 -2.55 28.07 -13.86
C SER A 20 -3.43 28.54 -15.04
N ARG A 21 -4.44 27.76 -15.47
CA ARG A 21 -5.31 28.11 -16.62
C ARG A 21 -6.64 28.77 -16.25
N PHE A 22 -6.93 28.98 -14.97
CA PHE A 22 -8.20 29.59 -14.52
C PHE A 22 -8.12 31.10 -14.21
N ALA A 23 -6.96 31.73 -14.37
CA ALA A 23 -6.75 33.15 -14.06
C ALA A 23 -6.90 34.09 -15.27
N PHE A 24 -7.42 33.63 -16.41
CA PHE A 24 -7.51 34.41 -17.65
C PHE A 24 -8.92 34.39 -18.27
N HIS A 25 -9.97 34.55 -17.48
CA HIS A 25 -11.25 35.02 -18.01
C HIS A 25 -12.10 35.60 -16.89
N LEU A 26 -12.07 36.93 -16.77
CA LEU A 26 -13.21 37.81 -16.48
C LEU A 26 -12.64 39.20 -16.17
N GLY A 27 -12.45 39.97 -17.24
CA GLY A 27 -12.35 41.42 -17.15
C GLY A 27 -13.75 42.00 -16.92
N GLY A 28 -13.83 42.96 -16.00
CA GLY A 28 -14.88 43.98 -16.02
C GLY A 28 -15.79 44.05 -14.79
N ILE A 29 -15.65 45.19 -14.09
CA ILE A 29 -16.68 45.87 -13.29
C ILE A 29 -16.89 45.34 -11.87
N VAL A 30 -16.24 45.98 -10.88
CA VAL A 30 -16.86 46.79 -9.80
C VAL A 30 -15.71 47.28 -8.90
N LYS A 31 -15.37 48.57 -9.02
CA LYS A 31 -14.43 49.29 -8.16
C LYS A 31 -15.11 49.58 -6.81
N PHE A 32 -15.15 48.66 -5.85
CA PHE A 32 -15.42 49.03 -4.43
C PHE A 32 -15.04 48.00 -3.34
N SER A 33 -14.21 46.99 -3.63
CA SER A 33 -13.91 45.92 -2.64
C SER A 33 -12.43 45.61 -2.44
N VAL A 34 -11.52 46.47 -2.91
CA VAL A 34 -10.09 46.14 -3.08
C VAL A 34 -9.30 46.03 -1.77
N LYS A 35 -9.76 46.59 -0.63
CA LYS A 35 -8.97 46.58 0.62
C LYS A 35 -9.25 45.42 1.59
N ILE A 36 -10.39 44.73 1.49
CA ILE A 36 -10.72 43.59 2.38
C ILE A 36 -10.25 42.24 1.79
N VAL A 37 -10.12 42.14 0.47
CA VAL A 37 -9.65 40.91 -0.21
C VAL A 37 -8.15 40.65 0.03
N VAL A 38 -7.35 41.68 0.26
CA VAL A 38 -5.89 41.55 0.41
C VAL A 38 -5.51 40.88 1.74
N ILE A 39 -6.30 41.05 2.82
CA ILE A 39 -5.99 40.47 4.13
C ILE A 39 -6.35 38.97 4.21
N PHE A 40 -7.42 38.53 3.55
CA PHE A 40 -7.78 37.10 3.48
C PHE A 40 -6.86 36.29 2.56
N THR A 41 -6.23 36.93 1.57
CA THR A 41 -5.30 36.25 0.66
C THR A 41 -3.93 36.01 1.30
N ALA A 42 -3.50 36.87 2.23
CA ALA A 42 -2.24 36.67 2.96
C ALA A 42 -2.32 35.56 4.02
N LEU A 43 -3.49 35.36 4.65
CA LEU A 43 -3.66 34.35 5.70
C LEU A 43 -3.80 32.91 5.15
N CYS A 44 -4.29 32.75 3.92
CA CYS A 44 -4.34 31.45 3.24
C CYS A 44 -2.98 31.00 2.67
N CYS A 45 -2.03 31.91 2.45
CA CYS A 45 -0.68 31.57 1.97
C CYS A 45 0.26 31.08 3.09
N ALA A 46 -0.03 31.38 4.36
CA ALA A 46 0.80 30.97 5.49
C ALA A 46 0.49 29.55 6.02
N ALA A 47 -0.60 28.91 5.55
CA ALA A 47 -0.96 27.54 5.94
C ALA A 47 -0.34 26.45 5.04
N CYS A 48 0.42 26.81 4.01
CA CYS A 48 1.29 25.89 3.27
C CYS A 48 2.64 25.75 3.98
N THR A 49 2.62 25.41 5.28
CA THR A 49 3.85 25.09 6.01
C THR A 49 4.42 23.78 5.46
N SER A 50 5.45 23.93 4.63
CA SER A 50 6.55 22.98 4.43
C SER A 50 6.19 21.51 4.60
N VAL A 51 5.51 20.91 3.62
CA VAL A 51 5.63 19.47 3.41
C VAL A 51 7.11 19.24 3.11
N SER A 52 7.84 18.63 4.04
CA SER A 52 9.26 18.29 3.86
C SER A 52 9.48 17.72 2.46
N ARG A 53 10.38 18.32 1.68
CA ARG A 53 10.71 17.88 0.32
C ARG A 53 11.36 16.49 0.29
N ASP A 54 11.82 16.01 1.44
CA ASP A 54 12.53 14.75 1.52
C ASP A 54 11.57 13.57 1.28
N PRO A 55 12.00 12.53 0.52
CA PRO A 55 11.26 11.28 0.43
C PRO A 55 11.12 10.63 1.80
N VAL A 56 9.95 10.03 2.09
CA VAL A 56 9.76 9.23 3.32
C VAL A 56 10.71 8.03 3.26
N LYS A 57 11.61 7.92 4.24
CA LYS A 57 12.69 6.92 4.25
C LYS A 57 12.31 5.65 5.01
N SER A 58 11.46 5.74 6.04
CA SER A 58 11.05 4.63 6.90
C SER A 58 9.53 4.61 7.14
N ILE A 59 9.04 3.45 7.59
CA ILE A 59 7.66 3.26 8.05
C ILE A 59 7.65 3.25 9.58
N ASP A 60 7.45 4.42 10.17
CA ASP A 60 7.41 4.60 11.61
C ASP A 60 5.98 4.35 12.12
N ILE A 61 5.74 3.16 12.66
CA ILE A 61 4.40 2.67 13.00
C ILE A 61 4.40 1.85 14.28
N TYR A 62 3.20 1.73 14.86
CA TYR A 62 2.95 0.83 15.97
C TYR A 62 1.67 0.01 15.74
N VAL A 63 1.83 -1.30 15.58
CA VAL A 63 0.76 -2.27 15.35
C VAL A 63 0.86 -3.33 16.44
N LYS A 64 0.17 -3.12 17.56
CA LYS A 64 0.20 -4.07 18.69
C LYS A 64 -0.55 -5.38 18.36
N PRO A 65 -0.07 -6.54 18.86
CA PRO A 65 1.23 -6.79 19.48
C PRO A 65 2.35 -7.10 18.45
N TYR A 66 2.04 -7.01 17.16
CA TYR A 66 2.80 -7.63 16.08
C TYR A 66 4.09 -6.91 15.66
N TYR A 67 4.06 -5.58 15.55
CA TYR A 67 5.15 -4.85 14.92
C TYR A 67 5.26 -3.41 15.42
N SER A 68 6.48 -2.94 15.59
CA SER A 68 6.75 -1.52 15.81
C SER A 68 8.12 -1.13 15.28
N ALA A 69 8.20 0.03 14.63
CA ALA A 69 9.46 0.61 14.17
C ALA A 69 9.44 2.13 14.33
N GLU A 70 10.63 2.70 14.54
CA GLU A 70 10.85 4.14 14.62
C GLU A 70 12.19 4.48 13.96
N LYS A 71 12.22 5.53 13.12
CA LYS A 71 13.41 5.98 12.39
C LYS A 71 14.09 4.83 11.61
N GLY A 72 13.27 3.97 11.01
CA GLY A 72 13.72 2.80 10.24
C GLY A 72 14.26 1.63 11.07
N LYS A 73 14.25 1.75 12.41
CA LYS A 73 14.70 0.70 13.33
C LYS A 73 13.52 -0.01 13.95
N THR A 74 13.53 -1.33 13.88
CA THR A 74 12.57 -2.20 14.56
C THR A 74 12.74 -2.12 16.07
N LYS A 75 11.62 -1.94 16.78
CA LYS A 75 11.53 -2.07 18.24
C LYS A 75 10.86 -3.37 18.67
N ASN A 76 9.91 -3.87 17.88
CA ASN A 76 9.19 -5.11 18.15
C ASN A 76 8.83 -5.80 16.83
N VAL A 77 8.98 -7.13 16.83
CA VAL A 77 8.54 -8.02 15.77
C VAL A 77 8.05 -9.30 16.44
N PHE A 78 6.78 -9.63 16.20
CA PHE A 78 6.08 -10.80 16.75
C PHE A 78 5.06 -11.30 15.74
N VAL A 79 5.53 -11.87 14.63
CA VAL A 79 4.67 -12.34 13.52
C VAL A 79 4.94 -13.78 13.13
N HIS A 80 6.16 -14.28 13.39
CA HIS A 80 6.54 -15.66 13.13
C HIS A 80 7.81 -16.02 13.90
N LYS A 81 7.72 -16.98 14.84
CA LYS A 81 8.78 -17.32 15.81
C LYS A 81 10.20 -17.46 15.23
N GLN A 82 10.35 -18.10 14.07
CA GLN A 82 11.66 -18.30 13.43
C GLN A 82 12.18 -17.06 12.67
N LEU A 83 11.27 -16.20 12.20
CA LEU A 83 11.62 -15.01 11.42
C LEU A 83 11.78 -13.78 12.30
N ASP A 84 11.10 -13.73 13.44
CA ASP A 84 11.10 -12.58 14.34
C ASP A 84 12.53 -12.13 14.72
N PRO A 85 13.50 -13.02 15.05
CA PRO A 85 14.87 -12.59 15.32
C PRO A 85 15.54 -11.95 14.10
N MET A 86 15.39 -12.55 12.92
CA MET A 86 16.01 -12.08 11.67
C MET A 86 15.43 -10.74 11.20
N LEU A 87 14.12 -10.54 11.38
CA LEU A 87 13.42 -9.31 11.02
C LEU A 87 13.65 -8.19 12.03
N ARG A 88 13.88 -8.55 13.31
CA ARG A 88 14.26 -7.61 14.37
C ARG A 88 15.72 -7.20 14.24
N GLU A 89 16.59 -8.09 13.76
CA GLU A 89 17.94 -7.75 13.36
C GLU A 89 17.88 -6.62 12.33
N ASN A 90 18.31 -5.43 12.71
CA ASN A 90 18.21 -4.23 11.87
C ASN A 90 19.29 -4.22 10.79
N SER A 91 19.41 -5.31 10.02
CA SER A 91 20.43 -5.56 9.00
C SER A 91 19.79 -6.07 7.69
N ILE A 92 20.43 -5.74 6.56
CA ILE A 92 20.01 -6.25 5.24
C ILE A 92 20.19 -7.77 5.17
N ASN A 93 21.24 -8.31 5.80
CA ASN A 93 21.50 -9.75 5.83
C ASN A 93 20.39 -10.50 6.56
N GLY A 94 19.97 -10.02 7.74
CA GLY A 94 18.84 -10.60 8.49
C GLY A 94 17.54 -10.57 7.66
N TYR A 95 17.27 -9.45 6.98
CA TYR A 95 16.15 -9.36 6.04
C TYR A 95 16.24 -10.36 4.89
N GLN A 96 17.41 -10.52 4.25
CA GLN A 96 17.60 -11.48 3.17
C GLN A 96 17.45 -12.93 3.64
N SER A 97 17.93 -13.27 4.84
CA SER A 97 17.70 -14.58 5.46
C SER A 97 16.22 -14.83 5.71
N ALA A 98 15.49 -13.82 6.20
CA ALA A 98 14.04 -13.93 6.39
C ALA A 98 13.29 -14.12 5.06
N VAL A 99 13.69 -13.39 4.01
CA VAL A 99 13.15 -13.54 2.64
C VAL A 99 13.39 -14.95 2.13
N LYS A 100 14.62 -15.47 2.25
CA LYS A 100 14.98 -16.83 1.82
C LYS A 100 14.11 -17.87 2.51
N PHE A 101 13.98 -17.79 3.84
CA PHE A 101 13.14 -18.70 4.60
C PHE A 101 11.68 -18.69 4.10
N VAL A 102 11.12 -17.52 3.82
CA VAL A 102 9.73 -17.38 3.33
C VAL A 102 9.55 -17.94 1.93
N GLN A 103 10.54 -17.79 1.05
CA GLN A 103 10.50 -18.38 -0.29
C GLN A 103 10.61 -19.91 -0.24
N GLU A 104 11.40 -20.45 0.68
CA GLU A 104 11.57 -21.89 0.87
C GLU A 104 10.39 -22.54 1.60
N ASN A 105 9.69 -21.78 2.45
CA ASN A 105 8.62 -22.30 3.32
C ASN A 105 7.30 -21.51 3.19
N PRO A 106 6.77 -21.24 1.98
CA PRO A 106 5.72 -20.25 1.78
C PRO A 106 4.35 -20.72 2.28
N ALA A 107 4.14 -22.03 2.42
CA ALA A 107 2.85 -22.67 2.72
C ALA A 107 2.14 -22.09 3.97
N ARG A 108 2.89 -21.75 5.02
CA ARG A 108 2.34 -21.31 6.32
C ARG A 108 2.74 -19.90 6.73
N ILE A 109 3.27 -19.11 5.80
CA ILE A 109 3.60 -17.71 6.06
C ILE A 109 2.33 -16.85 6.08
N SER A 110 2.07 -16.20 7.21
CA SER A 110 0.88 -15.38 7.39
C SER A 110 0.94 -14.06 6.59
N PRO A 111 -0.21 -13.45 6.26
CA PRO A 111 -0.23 -12.09 5.71
C PRO A 111 0.52 -11.08 6.58
N MET A 112 0.43 -11.19 7.92
CA MET A 112 1.15 -10.32 8.87
C MET A 112 2.65 -10.39 8.72
N THR A 113 3.19 -11.58 8.46
CA THR A 113 4.61 -11.77 8.16
C THR A 113 5.00 -11.07 6.86
N MET A 114 4.16 -11.18 5.82
CA MET A 114 4.41 -10.53 4.54
C MET A 114 4.35 -9.00 4.62
N PHE A 115 3.41 -8.43 5.41
CA PHE A 115 3.39 -7.00 5.66
C PHE A 115 4.59 -6.52 6.47
N THR A 116 5.09 -7.34 7.38
CA THR A 116 6.33 -7.06 8.11
C THR A 116 7.54 -7.03 7.15
N LEU A 117 7.66 -8.02 6.25
CA LEU A 117 8.70 -8.00 5.21
C LEU A 117 8.60 -6.73 4.35
N ALA A 118 7.39 -6.33 3.97
CA ALA A 118 7.19 -5.10 3.20
C ALA A 118 7.66 -3.86 3.97
N ALA A 119 7.34 -3.76 5.26
CA ALA A 119 7.78 -2.68 6.12
C ALA A 119 9.31 -2.61 6.22
N ARG A 120 9.96 -3.75 6.46
CA ARG A 120 11.42 -3.84 6.58
C ARG A 120 12.12 -3.53 5.27
N ALA A 121 11.63 -4.06 4.15
CA ALA A 121 12.13 -3.71 2.84
C ALA A 121 12.08 -2.20 2.60
N TYR A 122 10.97 -1.55 2.99
CA TYR A 122 10.84 -0.10 2.92
C TYR A 122 11.85 0.61 3.82
N ASP A 123 12.02 0.19 5.07
CA ASP A 123 13.00 0.79 5.99
C ASP A 123 14.44 0.73 5.45
N PHE A 124 14.78 -0.34 4.70
CA PHE A 124 16.10 -0.51 4.07
C PHE A 124 16.26 0.16 2.70
N GLY A 125 15.26 0.92 2.20
CA GLY A 125 15.35 1.53 0.88
C GLY A 125 14.95 0.60 -0.29
N LEU A 126 14.62 -0.66 -0.03
CA LEU A 126 14.27 -1.68 -1.03
C LEU A 126 12.80 -1.53 -1.46
N ARG A 127 12.48 -0.43 -2.14
CA ARG A 127 11.10 -0.02 -2.43
C ARG A 127 10.33 -1.03 -3.31
N ASP A 128 10.96 -1.57 -4.34
CA ASP A 128 10.32 -2.58 -5.21
C ASP A 128 10.04 -3.88 -4.44
N GLU A 129 10.95 -4.29 -3.55
CA GLU A 129 10.72 -5.45 -2.67
C GLU A 129 9.59 -5.20 -1.66
N ALA A 130 9.48 -3.98 -1.15
CA ALA A 130 8.37 -3.59 -0.29
C ALA A 130 7.02 -3.75 -1.01
N VAL A 131 6.95 -3.31 -2.27
CA VAL A 131 5.75 -3.47 -3.11
C VAL A 131 5.42 -4.95 -3.34
N LYS A 132 6.42 -5.78 -3.68
CA LYS A 132 6.23 -7.23 -3.88
C LYS A 132 5.63 -7.90 -2.65
N TRP A 133 6.24 -7.70 -1.48
CA TRP A 133 5.77 -8.33 -0.25
C TRP A 133 4.41 -7.81 0.19
N PHE A 134 4.15 -6.52 0.00
CA PHE A 134 2.88 -5.91 0.34
C PHE A 134 1.72 -6.51 -0.46
N TYR A 135 1.84 -6.59 -1.79
CA TYR A 135 0.77 -7.13 -2.63
C TYR A 135 0.62 -8.65 -2.47
N ARG A 136 1.71 -9.41 -2.24
CA ARG A 136 1.62 -10.84 -1.87
C ARG A 136 0.84 -11.02 -0.57
N GLY A 137 1.15 -10.23 0.47
CA GLY A 137 0.45 -10.24 1.74
C GLY A 137 -1.04 -9.90 1.59
N GLN A 138 -1.37 -8.87 0.80
CA GLN A 138 -2.76 -8.49 0.53
C GLN A 138 -3.54 -9.60 -0.19
N ASN A 139 -2.98 -10.16 -1.27
CA ASN A 139 -3.65 -11.20 -2.05
C ASN A 139 -3.84 -12.48 -1.23
N ARG A 140 -2.86 -12.83 -0.38
CA ARG A 140 -2.99 -13.93 0.58
C ARG A 140 -4.05 -13.66 1.63
N LEU A 141 -4.14 -12.43 2.15
CA LEU A 141 -5.20 -12.05 3.08
C LEU A 141 -6.58 -12.13 2.42
N ILE A 142 -6.72 -11.64 1.18
CA ILE A 142 -7.98 -11.68 0.44
C ILE A 142 -8.47 -13.12 0.27
N THR A 143 -7.61 -14.04 -0.15
CA THR A 143 -7.97 -15.45 -0.32
C THR A 143 -8.30 -16.12 1.01
N ALA A 144 -7.54 -15.84 2.07
CA ALA A 144 -7.85 -16.34 3.41
C ALA A 144 -9.20 -15.84 3.93
N LEU A 145 -9.49 -14.53 3.79
CA LEU A 145 -10.76 -13.93 4.21
C LEU A 145 -11.93 -14.35 3.33
N TYR A 146 -11.69 -14.76 2.09
CA TYR A 146 -12.72 -15.37 1.26
C TYR A 146 -13.12 -16.73 1.82
N VAL A 147 -12.15 -17.62 2.06
CA VAL A 147 -12.42 -19.00 2.46
C VAL A 147 -12.87 -19.12 3.93
N LEU A 148 -12.22 -18.38 4.83
CA LEU A 148 -12.37 -18.53 6.27
C LEU A 148 -13.41 -17.55 6.86
N ASN A 149 -14.06 -17.98 7.94
CA ASN A 149 -14.95 -17.15 8.76
C ASN A 149 -14.23 -16.72 10.05
N LEU A 150 -13.13 -15.98 9.89
CA LEU A 150 -12.27 -15.57 11.00
C LEU A 150 -13.00 -14.63 11.98
N PRO A 151 -12.60 -14.62 13.28
CA PRO A 151 -13.09 -13.65 14.25
C PRO A 151 -12.89 -12.20 13.77
N LYS A 152 -13.87 -11.32 14.07
CA LYS A 152 -13.84 -9.90 13.66
C LYS A 152 -12.55 -9.18 14.07
N ALA A 153 -12.03 -9.47 15.26
CA ALA A 153 -10.78 -8.91 15.76
C ALA A 153 -9.60 -9.28 14.86
N THR A 154 -9.44 -10.57 14.53
CA THR A 154 -8.40 -11.05 13.61
C THR A 154 -8.51 -10.40 12.23
N VAL A 155 -9.74 -10.24 11.70
CA VAL A 155 -9.95 -9.53 10.44
C VAL A 155 -9.47 -8.08 10.54
N ALA A 156 -9.88 -7.36 11.57
CA ALA A 156 -9.54 -5.95 11.78
C ALA A 156 -8.03 -5.73 11.98
N GLU A 157 -7.36 -6.60 12.72
CA GLU A 157 -5.91 -6.57 12.90
C GLU A 157 -5.19 -6.75 11.55
N ASN A 158 -5.64 -7.73 10.76
CA ASN A 158 -4.98 -8.03 9.50
C ASN A 158 -5.18 -6.91 8.46
N THR A 159 -6.40 -6.42 8.31
CA THR A 159 -6.71 -5.33 7.38
C THR A 159 -6.14 -4.00 7.84
N GLY A 160 -6.13 -3.73 9.15
CA GLY A 160 -5.52 -2.54 9.74
C GLY A 160 -4.01 -2.48 9.49
N PHE A 161 -3.29 -3.58 9.72
CA PHE A 161 -1.85 -3.62 9.42
C PHE A 161 -1.60 -3.42 7.91
N SER A 162 -2.36 -4.09 7.05
CA SER A 162 -2.29 -3.87 5.59
C SER A 162 -2.53 -2.41 5.22
N GLN A 163 -3.53 -1.76 5.81
CA GLN A 163 -3.86 -0.37 5.50
C GLN A 163 -2.72 0.57 5.90
N VAL A 164 -2.16 0.39 7.10
CA VAL A 164 -1.06 1.21 7.60
C VAL A 164 0.16 1.11 6.69
N ILE A 165 0.59 -0.11 6.31
CA ILE A 165 1.73 -0.28 5.39
C ILE A 165 1.41 0.28 3.99
N GLY A 166 0.20 0.04 3.50
CA GLY A 166 -0.25 0.51 2.19
C GLY A 166 -0.18 2.03 2.02
N GLN A 167 -0.34 2.81 3.09
CA GLN A 167 -0.21 4.28 3.04
C GLN A 167 1.18 4.75 2.63
N PHE A 168 2.22 3.93 2.84
CA PHE A 168 3.61 4.24 2.47
C PHE A 168 4.02 3.57 1.16
N VAL A 169 3.58 2.33 0.95
CA VAL A 169 3.96 1.51 -0.22
C VAL A 169 3.22 1.97 -1.47
N ASN A 170 1.91 2.20 -1.40
CA ASN A 170 1.10 2.51 -2.58
C ASN A 170 1.55 3.81 -3.28
N PRO A 171 1.84 4.93 -2.60
CA PRO A 171 2.30 6.14 -3.28
C PRO A 171 3.54 5.89 -4.14
N TYR A 172 4.50 5.09 -3.66
CA TYR A 172 5.66 4.70 -4.46
C TYR A 172 5.27 3.81 -5.65
N ALA A 173 4.46 2.78 -5.40
CA ALA A 173 4.05 1.83 -6.42
C ALA A 173 3.38 2.54 -7.62
N PHE A 174 2.47 3.47 -7.35
CA PHE A 174 1.73 4.19 -8.40
C PHE A 174 2.51 5.34 -9.08
N CYS A 175 3.79 5.56 -8.74
CA CYS A 175 4.62 6.51 -9.49
C CYS A 175 5.07 5.96 -10.85
N ASP A 176 5.19 4.63 -11.00
CA ASP A 176 5.44 3.96 -12.27
C ASP A 176 4.33 2.94 -12.53
N LEU A 177 3.38 3.30 -13.40
CA LEU A 177 2.21 2.47 -13.68
C LEU A 177 2.55 1.18 -14.42
N ASN A 178 3.62 1.17 -15.23
CA ASN A 178 4.03 -0.04 -15.95
C ASN A 178 4.63 -1.03 -14.95
N LYS A 179 5.55 -0.55 -14.09
CA LYS A 179 6.12 -1.36 -13.01
C LYS A 179 5.04 -1.85 -12.05
N GLN A 180 4.07 -1.01 -11.70
CA GLN A 180 2.97 -1.42 -10.82
C GLN A 180 2.11 -2.53 -11.41
N ARG A 181 1.82 -2.49 -12.72
CA ARG A 181 1.09 -3.56 -13.41
C ARG A 181 1.84 -4.89 -13.28
N GLN A 182 3.14 -4.89 -13.58
CA GLN A 182 3.99 -6.07 -13.49
C GLN A 182 4.04 -6.63 -12.05
N LEU A 183 4.31 -5.78 -11.06
CA LEU A 183 4.42 -6.22 -9.67
C LEU A 183 3.08 -6.74 -9.10
N ALA A 184 1.96 -6.18 -9.54
CA ALA A 184 0.63 -6.68 -9.15
C ALA A 184 0.34 -8.05 -9.77
N GLU A 185 0.69 -8.26 -11.04
CA GLU A 185 0.58 -9.55 -11.72
C GLU A 185 1.46 -10.61 -11.05
N ASP A 186 2.73 -10.30 -10.81
CA ASP A 186 3.68 -11.17 -10.10
C ASP A 186 3.15 -11.56 -8.72
N ALA A 187 2.54 -10.62 -7.99
CA ALA A 187 1.99 -10.89 -6.67
C ALA A 187 0.76 -11.81 -6.71
N VAL A 188 -0.11 -11.69 -7.73
CA VAL A 188 -1.24 -12.61 -7.92
C VAL A 188 -0.72 -14.00 -8.28
N ASN A 189 0.18 -14.09 -9.27
CA ASN A 189 0.76 -15.36 -9.72
C ASN A 189 1.46 -16.09 -8.58
N TRP A 190 2.23 -15.38 -7.76
CA TRP A 190 2.93 -15.97 -6.61
C TRP A 190 1.96 -16.53 -5.57
N VAL A 191 0.85 -15.84 -5.27
CA VAL A 191 -0.13 -16.34 -4.27
C VAL A 191 -0.88 -17.57 -4.77
N ILE A 192 -1.16 -17.63 -6.08
CA ILE A 192 -1.80 -18.80 -6.71
C ILE A 192 -0.84 -20.00 -6.70
N SER A 193 0.44 -19.80 -7.01
CA SER A 193 1.44 -20.90 -7.02
C SER A 193 1.86 -21.34 -5.63
N HIS A 194 1.66 -20.49 -4.61
CA HIS A 194 1.95 -20.80 -3.21
C HIS A 194 0.70 -20.56 -2.35
N PRO A 195 -0.29 -21.46 -2.38
CA PRO A 195 -1.50 -21.30 -1.60
C PRO A 195 -1.20 -21.30 -0.09
N TYR A 196 -1.96 -20.53 0.68
CA TYR A 196 -1.82 -20.48 2.13
C TYR A 196 -2.51 -21.68 2.78
N GLU A 197 -1.75 -22.70 3.15
CA GLU A 197 -2.31 -23.99 3.60
C GLU A 197 -3.19 -23.89 4.84
N ILE A 198 -3.02 -22.84 5.64
CA ILE A 198 -3.85 -22.58 6.83
C ILE A 198 -5.33 -22.49 6.47
N VAL A 199 -5.70 -22.08 5.25
CA VAL A 199 -7.10 -22.07 4.82
C VAL A 199 -7.75 -23.46 4.83
N PHE A 200 -6.97 -24.54 4.81
CA PHE A 200 -7.44 -25.92 4.82
C PHE A 200 -7.49 -26.56 6.22
N MET A 201 -7.03 -25.86 7.27
CA MET A 201 -7.05 -26.40 8.64
C MET A 201 -8.47 -26.52 9.18
N LYS A 202 -8.92 -27.74 9.49
CA LYS A 202 -10.30 -28.04 9.89
C LYS A 202 -10.72 -27.33 11.17
N GLU A 203 -9.75 -27.00 12.02
CA GLU A 203 -9.92 -26.33 13.30
C GLU A 203 -10.33 -24.86 13.13
N LEU A 204 -10.07 -24.26 11.97
CA LEU A 204 -10.45 -22.88 11.70
C LEU A 204 -11.89 -22.80 11.16
N PRO A 205 -12.68 -21.80 11.59
CA PRO A 205 -14.02 -21.59 11.05
C PRO A 205 -13.96 -21.22 9.56
N ALA A 206 -14.83 -21.82 8.75
CA ALA A 206 -14.90 -21.59 7.31
C ALA A 206 -16.26 -21.04 6.88
N LYS A 207 -16.27 -20.26 5.79
CA LYS A 207 -17.50 -19.76 5.15
C LYS A 207 -18.12 -20.78 4.21
N PHE A 208 -17.30 -21.70 3.70
CA PHE A 208 -17.66 -22.68 2.70
C PHE A 208 -17.36 -24.09 3.21
N GLN A 209 -18.21 -25.06 2.83
CA GLN A 209 -17.98 -26.47 3.16
C GLN A 209 -16.75 -27.01 2.44
N ASP A 210 -16.65 -26.79 1.13
CA ASP A 210 -15.46 -27.13 0.34
C ASP A 210 -14.51 -25.92 0.21
N ARG A 211 -13.43 -25.98 0.99
CA ARG A 211 -12.40 -24.93 1.04
C ARG A 211 -11.52 -24.92 -0.20
N LYS A 212 -11.36 -26.05 -0.90
CA LYS A 212 -10.55 -26.13 -2.13
C LYS A 212 -11.27 -25.42 -3.27
N ILE A 213 -12.56 -25.69 -3.43
CA ILE A 213 -13.40 -24.96 -4.40
C ILE A 213 -13.43 -23.47 -4.06
N ALA A 214 -13.69 -23.12 -2.78
CA ALA A 214 -13.71 -21.73 -2.36
C ALA A 214 -12.36 -21.01 -2.59
N LEU A 215 -11.22 -21.68 -2.39
CA LEU A 215 -9.92 -21.10 -2.70
C LEU A 215 -9.78 -20.83 -4.20
N LYS A 216 -10.18 -21.77 -5.07
CA LYS A 216 -10.15 -21.57 -6.53
C LYS A 216 -11.03 -20.41 -6.97
N GLU A 217 -12.22 -20.25 -6.40
CA GLU A 217 -13.04 -19.07 -6.65
C GLU A 217 -12.36 -17.77 -6.19
N ALA A 218 -11.68 -17.78 -5.04
CA ALA A 218 -10.94 -16.63 -4.55
C ALA A 218 -9.76 -16.26 -5.48
N GLU A 219 -9.05 -17.25 -6.00
CA GLU A 219 -7.97 -17.08 -6.98
C GLU A 219 -8.50 -16.45 -8.28
N GLU A 220 -9.65 -16.90 -8.80
CA GLU A 220 -10.28 -16.28 -9.97
C GLU A 220 -10.70 -14.84 -9.69
N LYS A 221 -11.21 -14.54 -8.50
CA LYS A 221 -11.51 -13.16 -8.08
C LYS A 221 -10.25 -12.29 -8.04
N LEU A 222 -9.08 -12.83 -7.68
CA LEU A 222 -7.83 -12.08 -7.78
C LEU A 222 -7.48 -11.72 -9.23
N LYS A 223 -7.64 -12.66 -10.16
CA LYS A 223 -7.40 -12.41 -11.60
C LYS A 223 -8.35 -11.35 -12.15
N VAL A 224 -9.63 -11.40 -11.80
CA VAL A 224 -10.63 -10.38 -12.19
C VAL A 224 -10.24 -9.01 -11.63
N ARG A 225 -9.81 -8.93 -10.36
CA ARG A 225 -9.35 -7.67 -9.75
C ARG A 225 -8.10 -7.11 -10.45
N LEU A 226 -7.17 -7.98 -10.83
CA LEU A 226 -5.96 -7.59 -11.58
C LEU A 226 -6.33 -6.98 -12.93
N LYS A 227 -7.24 -7.62 -13.67
CA LYS A 227 -7.75 -7.09 -14.95
C LYS A 227 -8.45 -5.73 -14.77
N ALA A 228 -9.31 -5.59 -13.76
CA ALA A 228 -9.99 -4.34 -13.47
C ALA A 228 -9.02 -3.20 -13.10
N GLN A 229 -7.96 -3.50 -12.35
CA GLN A 229 -6.88 -2.54 -12.09
C GLN A 229 -6.21 -2.11 -13.40
N ASP A 230 -5.94 -3.07 -14.29
CA ASP A 230 -5.28 -2.81 -15.56
C ASP A 230 -6.06 -1.84 -16.44
N GLU A 231 -7.35 -2.11 -16.60
CA GLU A 231 -8.31 -1.27 -17.33
C GLU A 231 -8.39 0.13 -16.73
N PHE A 232 -8.48 0.23 -15.40
CA PHE A 232 -8.47 1.53 -14.70
C PHE A 232 -7.20 2.32 -15.00
N LEU A 233 -6.02 1.69 -14.95
CA LEU A 233 -4.75 2.37 -15.20
C LEU A 233 -4.61 2.82 -16.67
N LEU A 234 -5.13 2.04 -17.63
CA LEU A 234 -5.14 2.41 -19.05
C LEU A 234 -5.96 3.68 -19.31
N ILE A 235 -7.18 3.74 -18.77
CA ILE A 235 -8.06 4.92 -18.91
C ILE A 235 -7.37 6.18 -18.39
N HIS A 236 -6.70 6.09 -17.25
CA HIS A 236 -6.04 7.25 -16.63
C HIS A 236 -4.75 7.65 -17.35
N LYS A 237 -4.04 6.69 -17.97
CA LYS A 237 -2.89 6.98 -18.85
C LYS A 237 -3.33 7.78 -20.07
N ILE A 238 -4.42 7.38 -20.73
CA ILE A 238 -4.98 8.08 -21.91
C ILE A 238 -5.39 9.51 -21.55
N LYS A 239 -6.11 9.71 -20.43
CA LYS A 239 -6.49 11.06 -19.95
C LYS A 239 -5.29 11.96 -19.69
N ARG A 240 -4.19 11.43 -19.12
CA ARG A 240 -2.96 12.20 -18.88
C ARG A 240 -2.25 12.61 -20.18
N ILE A 241 -2.33 11.81 -21.23
CA ILE A 241 -1.73 12.13 -22.53
C ILE A 241 -2.57 13.18 -23.25
N GLY A 242 -3.90 13.01 -23.29
CA GLY A 242 -4.81 13.96 -23.94
C GLY A 242 -4.77 15.37 -23.34
N ASN A 243 -4.57 15.51 -22.02
CA ASN A 243 -4.42 16.80 -21.35
C ASN A 243 -3.03 17.44 -21.51
N LYS A 244 -2.03 16.73 -22.01
CA LYS A 244 -0.68 17.28 -22.28
C LYS A 244 -0.53 17.82 -23.70
N SER A 245 -1.49 17.53 -24.58
CA SER A 245 -1.51 17.93 -26.00
C SER A 245 -2.42 19.14 -26.28
N GLY A 246 -2.72 19.97 -25.27
CA GLY A 246 -3.52 21.19 -25.39
C GLY A 246 -3.09 22.32 -24.46
#